data_AF-A0A2V7H423-F1
#
_entry.id   AF-A0A2V7H423-F1
#
_cell.length_a   1.000
_cell.length_b   1.000
_cell.length_c   1.000
_cell.angle_alpha   90.00
_cell.angle_beta   90.00
_cell.angle_gamma   90.00
#
_symmetry.space_group_name_H-M   'P 1'
#
loop_
_entity.id
_entity.type
_entity.pdbx_description
1 polymer ?
#
loop_
_entity_poly.entity_id
_entity_poly.type
_entity_poly.pdbx_seq_one_letter_code
_entity_poly.pdbx_strand_id
1 'polypeptide(L)' 'MSRYDVNVLLYRLKKDRAFRERFRSDPAAALRGADLTDEERDAFVRWSPRRLNELGGSLHLVLSIPGMEAH' A
#
# COMPACT_ATOMS: atom_id res chain seq x y z
N MET A 1 7.08 4.31 -13.86
CA MET A 1 6.01 3.40 -13.39
C MET A 1 4.75 4.21 -13.17
N SER A 2 3.58 3.60 -13.34
CA SER A 2 2.30 4.32 -13.45
C SER A 2 1.62 4.42 -12.09
N ARG A 3 0.98 5.57 -11.80
CA ARG A 3 0.07 5.76 -10.64
C ARG A 3 -0.99 4.65 -10.49
N TYR A 4 -1.21 3.87 -11.56
CA TYR A 4 -2.07 2.70 -11.58
C TYR A 4 -1.63 1.64 -10.55
N ASP A 5 -0.35 1.34 -10.44
CA ASP A 5 0.14 0.21 -9.63
C ASP A 5 -0.03 0.46 -8.12
N VAL A 6 0.21 1.69 -7.68
CA VAL A 6 -0.08 2.14 -6.29
C VAL A 6 -1.56 1.96 -5.96
N ASN A 7 -2.46 2.40 -6.84
CA ASN A 7 -3.91 2.30 -6.58
C ASN A 7 -4.44 0.87 -6.65
N VAL A 8 -3.91 0.04 -7.57
CA VAL A 8 -4.22 -1.39 -7.63
C VAL A 8 -3.83 -2.08 -6.32
N LEU A 9 -2.65 -1.76 -5.80
CA LEU A 9 -2.17 -2.35 -4.56
C LEU A 9 -2.97 -1.88 -3.34
N LEU A 10 -3.32 -0.59 -3.25
CA LEU A 10 -4.23 -0.07 -2.22
C LEU A 10 -5.60 -0.76 -2.29
N TYR A 11 -6.14 -0.95 -3.49
CA TYR A 11 -7.40 -1.65 -3.68
C TYR A 11 -7.30 -3.12 -3.27
N ARG A 12 -6.19 -3.79 -3.61
CA ARG A 12 -5.93 -5.17 -3.17
C ARG A 12 -5.84 -5.26 -1.66
N LEU A 13 -5.12 -4.36 -0.99
CA LEU A 13 -5.08 -4.29 0.48
C LEU A 13 -6.48 -4.11 1.08
N LYS A 14 -7.34 -3.32 0.44
CA LYS A 14 -8.73 -3.15 0.89
C LYS A 14 -9.56 -4.42 0.74
N LYS A 15 -9.47 -5.10 -0.41
CA LYS A 15 -10.38 -6.20 -0.79
C LYS A 15 -9.89 -7.59 -0.39
N ASP A 16 -8.59 -7.85 -0.42
CA ASP A 16 -7.98 -9.15 -0.13
C ASP A 16 -7.47 -9.17 1.30
N ARG A 17 -8.24 -9.82 2.18
CA ARG A 17 -7.89 -9.98 3.60
C ARG A 17 -6.58 -10.75 3.78
N ALA A 18 -6.37 -11.83 3.03
CA ALA A 18 -5.17 -12.67 3.18
C ALA A 18 -3.91 -11.94 2.71
N PHE A 19 -4.01 -11.13 1.66
CA PHE A 19 -2.92 -10.24 1.27
C PHE A 19 -2.66 -9.18 2.33
N ARG A 20 -3.70 -8.56 2.89
CA ARG A 20 -3.57 -7.55 3.94
C ARG A 20 -2.94 -8.12 5.22
N GLU A 21 -3.32 -9.32 5.64
CA GLU A 21 -2.72 -9.98 6.82
C GLU A 21 -1.23 -10.28 6.59
N ARG A 22 -0.86 -10.80 5.40
CA ARG A 22 0.55 -10.98 5.02
C ARG A 22 1.32 -9.67 5.02
N PHE A 23 0.74 -8.63 4.41
CA PHE A 23 1.32 -7.29 4.38
C PHE A 23 1.54 -6.74 5.78
N ARG A 24 0.59 -6.91 6.71
CA ARG A 24 0.75 -6.47 8.10
C ARG A 24 1.85 -7.23 8.85
N SER A 25 2.09 -8.50 8.51
CA SER A 25 3.16 -9.29 9.13
C SER A 25 4.55 -8.97 8.57
N ASP A 26 4.65 -8.76 7.26
CA ASP A 26 5.89 -8.44 6.55
C ASP A 26 5.56 -7.66 5.26
N PRO A 27 5.54 -6.32 5.34
CA PRO A 27 5.25 -5.47 4.18
C PRO A 27 6.28 -5.69 3.07
N ALA A 28 7.57 -5.82 3.41
CA ALA A 28 8.63 -5.95 2.42
C ALA A 28 8.52 -7.25 1.62
N ALA A 29 8.19 -8.37 2.28
CA ALA A 29 7.94 -9.63 1.59
C ALA A 29 6.65 -9.60 0.76
N ALA A 30 5.58 -8.99 1.28
CA ALA A 30 4.30 -8.89 0.55
C ALA A 30 4.41 -8.06 -0.74
N LEU A 31 5.34 -7.12 -0.80
CA LEU A 31 5.58 -6.22 -1.93
C LEU A 31 6.62 -6.71 -2.95
N ARG A 32 7.35 -7.81 -2.69
CA ARG A 32 8.48 -8.26 -3.54
C ARG A 32 8.11 -8.48 -5.02
N GLY A 33 6.87 -8.88 -5.29
CA GLY A 33 6.37 -9.10 -6.65
C GLY A 33 5.58 -7.94 -7.23
N ALA A 34 5.49 -6.81 -6.53
CA ALA A 34 4.81 -5.62 -7.03
C ALA A 34 5.80 -4.76 -7.84
N ASP A 35 5.34 -4.27 -9.00
CA ASP A 35 6.10 -3.38 -9.86
C ASP A 35 6.07 -1.96 -9.29
N LEU A 36 6.80 -1.78 -8.19
CA LEU A 36 6.93 -0.52 -7.47
C LEU A 36 8.35 -0.01 -7.59
N THR A 37 8.47 1.30 -7.74
CA THR A 37 9.72 2.02 -7.48
C THR A 37 10.14 1.89 -6.02
N ASP A 38 11.40 2.17 -5.73
CA ASP A 38 11.90 2.15 -4.36
C ASP A 38 11.16 3.15 -3.45
N GLU A 39 10.78 4.31 -3.98
CA GLU A 39 10.04 5.34 -3.22
C GLU A 39 8.61 4.89 -2.89
N GLU A 40 7.90 4.29 -3.85
CA GLU A 40 6.57 3.73 -3.61
C GLU A 40 6.63 2.58 -2.61
N ARG A 41 7.63 1.70 -2.76
CA ARG A 41 7.83 0.59 -1.82
C ARG A 41 8.10 1.09 -0.41
N ASP A 42 8.98 2.07 -0.22
CA ASP A 42 9.23 2.67 1.09
C ASP A 42 7.97 3.32 1.67
N ALA A 43 7.18 4.02 0.84
CA ALA A 43 5.91 4.62 1.26
C ALA A 43 4.89 3.58 1.76
N PHE A 44 4.82 2.41 1.13
CA PHE A 44 3.99 1.30 1.61
C PHE A 44 4.56 0.66 2.88
N VAL A 45 5.86 0.37 2.93
CA VAL A 45 6.51 -0.28 4.08
C VAL A 45 6.38 0.58 5.34
N ARG A 46 6.59 1.88 5.23
CA ARG A 46 6.40 2.84 6.34
C ARG A 46 4.94 3.19 6.59
N TRP A 47 4.05 2.73 5.72
CA TRP A 47 2.66 3.11 5.68
C TRP A 47 2.44 4.61 5.86
N SER A 48 3.02 5.43 4.97
CA SER A 48 2.91 6.89 5.06
C SER A 48 1.75 7.38 4.19
N PRO A 49 0.60 7.78 4.77
CA PRO A 49 -0.55 8.19 3.96
C PRO A 49 -0.27 9.41 3.11
N ARG A 50 0.57 10.31 3.63
CA ARG A 50 1.03 11.50 2.93
C ARG A 50 1.86 11.13 1.71
N ARG A 51 2.90 10.30 1.86
CA ARG A 51 3.75 9.89 0.72
C ARG A 51 2.98 9.08 -0.31
N LEU A 52 2.12 8.16 0.14
CA LEU A 52 1.25 7.41 -0.77
C LEU A 52 0.32 8.31 -1.59
N ASN A 53 -0.18 9.41 -1.01
CA ASN A 53 -0.96 10.40 -1.75
C ASN A 53 -0.10 11.20 -2.74
N GLU A 54 1.06 11.70 -2.30
CA GLU A 54 2.00 12.44 -3.17
C GLU A 54 2.44 11.61 -4.40
N LEU A 55 2.55 10.29 -4.24
CA LEU A 55 2.86 9.32 -5.31
C LEU A 55 1.64 8.93 -6.18
N GLY A 56 0.49 9.57 -5.97
CA GLY A 56 -0.72 9.37 -6.78
C GLY A 56 -1.67 8.28 -6.29
N GLY A 57 -1.44 7.75 -5.08
CA GLY A 57 -2.38 6.87 -4.40
C GLY A 57 -3.63 7.61 -3.92
N SER A 58 -4.79 6.95 -4.02
CA SER A 58 -6.05 7.50 -3.55
C SER A 58 -6.08 7.61 -2.03
N LEU A 59 -6.11 8.85 -1.51
CA LEU A 59 -6.21 9.10 -0.07
C LEU A 59 -7.44 8.41 0.55
N HIS A 60 -8.56 8.39 -0.17
CA HIS A 60 -9.76 7.69 0.27
C HIS A 60 -9.52 6.17 0.45
N LEU A 61 -8.74 5.53 -0.44
CA LEU A 61 -8.36 4.13 -0.25
C LEU A 61 -7.44 3.96 0.96
N VAL A 62 -6.39 4.78 1.07
CA VAL A 62 -5.42 4.71 2.17
C VAL A 62 -6.12 4.76 3.53
N LEU A 63 -7.08 5.67 3.70
CA LEU A 63 -7.82 5.87 4.95
C LEU A 63 -8.92 4.83 5.22
N SER A 64 -9.27 3.99 4.24
CA SER A 64 -10.39 3.05 4.36
C SER A 64 -9.97 1.57 4.32
N ILE A 65 -8.68 1.29 4.47
CA ILE A 65 -8.17 -0.09 4.54
C ILE A 65 -8.25 -0.58 6.00
N PRO A 66 -9.03 -1.65 6.29
CA PRO A 66 -9.26 -2.10 7.65
C PRO A 66 -7.99 -2.51 8.39
N GLY A 67 -7.79 -1.99 9.59
CA GLY A 67 -6.64 -2.36 10.43
C GLY A 67 -5.29 -1.87 9.93
N MET A 68 -5.31 -0.82 9.09
CA MET A 68 -4.14 -0.04 8.66
C MET A 68 -4.18 1.38 9.24
N GLU A 69 -5.03 1.62 10.23
CA GLU A 69 -5.10 2.89 10.95
C GLU A 69 -3.78 3.07 11.73
N ALA A 70 -3.17 4.25 11.63
CA ALA A 70 -1.90 4.55 12.26
C ALA A 70 -1.99 4.28 13.77
N HIS A 71 -1.15 3.37 14.27
CA HIS A 71 -0.85 3.25 15.69
C HIS A 71 0.05 4.40 16.13
#